data_AF-A0A4S4B458-F1
#
_entry.id   AF-A0A4S4B458-F1
#
_cell.length_a   1.000
_cell.length_b   1.000
_cell.length_c   1.000
_cell.angle_alpha   90.00
_cell.angle_beta   90.00
_cell.angle_gamma   90.00
#
_symmetry.space_group_name_H-M   'P 1'
#
loop_
_entity.id
_entity.type
_entity.pdbx_description
1 polymer ?
#
loop_
_entity_poly.entity_id
_entity_poly.type
_entity_poly.pdbx_seq_one_letter_code
_entity_poly.pdbx_strand_id
1 'polypeptide(L)'
;MPAVQQHQTPIPTHVDSIDDFLDATREILTDTVDNWSYLLFPERLRPQIEAAWDDLNFELTRIEIQDADLAEVGLEGAQLDLKLSAVSEALSDFARAPDVRKLLGVFDWLLAVLGSLAAVSKRVEQIKEFIEVLRKLIDAR
;
A
#
# COMPACT_ATOMS: atom_id res chain seq x y z
N MET A 1 9.45 -12.72 29.44
CA MET A 1 9.17 -11.67 28.45
C MET A 1 9.42 -12.29 27.09
N PRO A 2 8.42 -12.51 26.24
CA PRO A 2 8.71 -13.02 24.90
C PRO A 2 9.37 -11.88 24.10
N ALA A 3 10.44 -12.24 23.40
CA ALA A 3 11.17 -11.33 22.53
C ALA A 3 10.24 -10.86 21.41
N VAL A 4 10.10 -9.55 21.25
CA VAL A 4 9.50 -8.95 20.06
C VAL A 4 10.45 -9.28 18.92
N GLN A 5 10.12 -10.29 18.14
CA GLN A 5 10.91 -10.70 16.99
C GLN A 5 10.90 -9.54 15.99
N GLN A 6 12.08 -8.96 15.78
CA GLN A 6 12.35 -8.01 14.71
C GLN A 6 12.27 -8.77 13.38
N HIS A 7 11.07 -8.85 12.81
CA HIS A 7 10.89 -9.05 11.38
C HIS A 7 10.38 -7.72 10.81
N GLN A 8 11.24 -6.71 10.93
CA GLN A 8 11.07 -5.47 10.18
C GLN A 8 11.71 -5.73 8.82
N THR A 9 10.95 -6.25 7.86
CA THR A 9 11.27 -5.91 6.47
C THR A 9 11.20 -4.38 6.42
N PRO A 10 12.31 -3.69 6.13
CA PRO A 10 12.26 -2.24 6.06
C PRO A 10 11.28 -1.88 4.95
N ILE A 11 10.28 -1.05 5.26
CA ILE A 11 9.36 -0.50 4.26
C ILE A 11 10.23 0.08 3.13
N PRO A 12 10.05 -0.35 1.87
CA PRO A 12 10.81 0.19 0.76
C PRO A 12 10.62 1.71 0.73
N THR A 13 11.71 2.46 0.72
CA THR A 13 11.69 3.93 0.69
C THR A 13 11.96 4.48 -0.71
N HIS A 14 12.26 3.59 -1.65
CA HIS A 14 12.59 3.91 -3.02
C HIS A 14 11.79 3.00 -3.93
N VAL A 15 11.08 3.62 -4.87
CA VAL A 15 10.15 2.99 -5.80
C VAL A 15 10.42 3.59 -7.17
N ASP A 16 11.02 2.81 -8.06
CA ASP A 16 11.41 3.24 -9.41
C ASP A 16 10.72 2.45 -10.52
N SER A 17 10.03 1.37 -10.16
CA SER A 17 9.25 0.53 -11.07
C SER A 17 7.86 0.21 -10.50
N ILE A 18 6.99 -0.35 -11.35
CA ILE A 18 5.68 -0.86 -10.92
C ILE A 18 5.83 -2.06 -10.00
N ASP A 19 6.84 -2.91 -10.22
CA ASP A 19 7.12 -4.05 -9.34
C ASP A 19 7.54 -3.55 -7.94
N ASP A 20 8.46 -2.59 -7.88
CA ASP A 20 8.85 -1.95 -6.61
C ASP A 20 7.64 -1.30 -5.93
N PHE A 21 6.74 -0.71 -6.71
CA PHE A 21 5.53 -0.06 -6.21
C PHE A 21 4.56 -1.08 -5.58
N LEU A 22 4.34 -2.21 -6.25
CA LEU A 22 3.48 -3.28 -5.76
C LEU A 22 4.08 -3.91 -4.50
N ASP A 23 5.39 -4.15 -4.48
CA ASP A 23 6.11 -4.63 -3.30
C ASP A 23 6.01 -3.64 -2.13
N ALA A 24 6.27 -2.35 -2.38
CA ALA A 24 6.13 -1.31 -1.35
C ALA A 24 4.69 -1.22 -0.81
N THR A 25 3.69 -1.32 -1.70
CA THR A 25 2.26 -1.36 -1.32
C THR A 25 1.96 -2.56 -0.44
N ARG A 26 2.53 -3.72 -0.75
CA ARG A 26 2.37 -4.92 0.07
C ARG A 26 2.97 -4.76 1.46
N GLU A 27 4.21 -4.29 1.52
CA GLU A 27 4.93 -4.12 2.79
C GLU A 27 4.25 -3.10 3.71
N ILE A 28 3.82 -1.94 3.18
CA ILE A 28 3.13 -0.94 4.01
C ILE A 28 1.75 -1.42 4.49
N LEU A 29 1.01 -2.17 3.68
CA LEU A 29 -0.27 -2.73 4.11
C LEU A 29 -0.09 -3.83 5.15
N THR A 30 0.94 -4.67 4.98
CA THR A 30 1.31 -5.69 5.97
C THR A 30 1.70 -5.03 7.28
N ASP A 31 2.56 -4.01 7.27
CA ASP A 31 2.91 -3.25 8.48
C ASP A 31 1.68 -2.60 9.12
N THR A 32 0.79 -2.03 8.30
CA THR A 32 -0.45 -1.41 8.79
C THR A 32 -1.34 -2.43 9.51
N VAL A 33 -1.52 -3.61 8.92
CA VAL A 33 -2.43 -4.65 9.43
C VAL A 33 -1.82 -5.40 10.61
N ASP A 34 -0.54 -5.76 10.54
CA ASP A 34 0.09 -6.61 11.55
C ASP A 34 0.62 -5.79 12.73
N ASN A 35 1.20 -4.62 12.46
CA ASN A 35 1.92 -3.84 13.47
C ASN A 35 1.16 -2.60 13.94
N TRP A 36 0.24 -2.05 13.15
CA TRP A 36 -0.46 -0.81 13.51
C TRP A 36 -1.95 -1.02 13.78
N SER A 37 -2.52 -2.18 13.47
CA SER A 37 -3.96 -2.42 13.59
C SER A 37 -4.49 -2.18 15.00
N TYR A 38 -3.66 -2.43 16.02
CA TYR A 38 -4.07 -2.19 17.40
C TYR A 38 -4.19 -0.71 17.77
N LEU A 39 -3.43 0.15 17.11
CA LEU A 39 -3.51 1.60 17.24
C LEU A 39 -4.63 2.17 16.38
N LEU A 40 -4.77 1.66 15.16
CA LEU A 40 -5.61 2.24 14.12
C LEU A 40 -7.06 1.79 14.22
N PHE A 41 -7.32 0.53 14.59
CA PHE A 41 -8.65 -0.08 14.47
C PHE A 41 -9.22 -0.56 15.81
N PRO A 42 -10.56 -0.48 15.98
CA PRO A 42 -11.26 -1.14 17.08
C PRO A 42 -11.03 -2.65 17.06
N GLU A 43 -10.88 -3.27 18.25
CA GLU A 43 -10.59 -4.70 18.42
C GLU A 43 -11.55 -5.61 17.62
N ARG A 44 -12.84 -5.28 17.59
CA ARG A 44 -13.86 -6.05 16.84
C ARG A 44 -13.67 -6.09 15.32
N LEU A 45 -12.91 -5.14 14.74
CA LEU A 45 -12.69 -5.04 13.30
C LEU A 45 -11.36 -5.68 12.88
N ARG A 46 -10.38 -5.82 13.78
CA ARG A 46 -9.03 -6.30 13.43
C ARG A 46 -9.04 -7.69 12.78
N PRO A 47 -9.78 -8.70 13.29
CA PRO A 47 -9.79 -10.03 12.66
C PRO A 47 -10.36 -10.01 11.23
N GLN A 48 -11.29 -9.10 10.94
CA GLN A 48 -11.87 -8.96 9.60
C GLN A 48 -10.89 -8.28 8.64
N ILE A 49 -10.13 -7.31 9.14
CA ILE A 49 -9.08 -6.61 8.38
C ILE A 49 -7.92 -7.56 8.08
N GLU A 50 -7.46 -8.32 9.09
CA GLU A 50 -6.41 -9.33 8.96
C GLU A 50 -6.80 -10.39 7.93
N ALA A 51 -7.99 -10.98 8.04
CA ALA A 51 -8.46 -11.98 7.08
C ALA A 51 -8.58 -11.42 5.65
N ALA A 52 -9.10 -10.21 5.49
CA ALA A 52 -9.18 -9.56 4.19
C ALA A 52 -7.80 -9.26 3.61
N TRP A 53 -6.82 -8.90 4.45
CA TRP A 53 -5.45 -8.69 4.02
C TRP A 53 -4.78 -10.00 3.61
N ASP A 54 -4.93 -11.08 4.37
CA ASP A 54 -4.36 -12.39 4.04
C ASP A 54 -4.79 -12.88 2.65
N ASP A 55 -6.09 -12.74 2.34
CA ASP A 55 -6.65 -13.10 1.03
C ASP A 55 -6.03 -12.25 -0.11
N LEU A 56 -5.87 -10.95 0.10
CA LEU A 56 -5.34 -10.03 -0.90
C LEU A 56 -3.82 -10.10 -1.06
N ASN A 57 -3.10 -10.25 0.04
CA ASN A 57 -1.64 -10.30 0.08
C ASN A 57 -1.11 -11.45 -0.78
N PHE A 58 -1.75 -12.62 -0.66
CA PHE A 58 -1.45 -13.77 -1.51
C PHE A 58 -1.64 -13.46 -3.00
N GLU A 59 -2.72 -12.75 -3.34
CA GLU A 59 -3.06 -12.42 -4.72
C GLU A 59 -2.16 -11.32 -5.31
N LEU A 60 -1.63 -10.42 -4.48
CA LEU A 60 -0.72 -9.33 -4.87
C LEU A 60 0.61 -9.86 -5.41
N THR A 61 1.15 -10.94 -4.81
CA THR A 61 2.38 -11.60 -5.28
C THR A 61 2.31 -12.20 -6.69
N ARG A 62 1.13 -12.18 -7.31
CA ARG A 62 0.85 -12.76 -8.63
C ARG A 62 0.42 -11.70 -9.64
N ILE A 63 0.48 -10.43 -9.27
CA ILE A 63 0.18 -9.33 -10.17
C ILE A 63 1.41 -9.11 -11.05
N GLU A 64 1.22 -9.25 -12.36
CA GLU A 64 2.18 -8.88 -13.37
C GLU A 64 1.56 -7.75 -14.20
N ILE A 65 2.21 -6.60 -14.27
CA ILE A 65 1.79 -5.45 -15.08
C ILE A 65 2.83 -5.25 -16.17
N GLN A 66 2.42 -5.26 -17.43
CA GLN A 66 3.32 -5.08 -18.56
C GLN A 66 3.36 -3.60 -18.98
N ASP A 67 4.46 -3.19 -19.63
CA ASP A 67 4.59 -1.83 -20.17
C ASP A 67 3.43 -1.46 -21.12
N ALA A 68 2.90 -2.43 -21.85
CA ALA A 68 1.74 -2.23 -22.72
C ALA A 68 0.47 -1.85 -21.93
N ASP A 69 0.28 -2.45 -20.75
CA ASP A 69 -0.84 -2.13 -19.87
C ASP A 69 -0.71 -0.70 -19.32
N LEU A 70 0.53 -0.30 -18.98
CA LEU A 70 0.85 1.06 -18.52
C LEU A 70 0.57 2.12 -19.59
N ALA A 71 0.95 1.83 -20.84
CA ALA A 71 0.66 2.69 -21.98
C ALA A 71 -0.86 2.84 -22.22
N GLU A 72 -1.63 1.74 -22.09
CA GLU A 72 -3.09 1.74 -22.28
C GLU A 72 -3.80 2.69 -21.30
N VAL A 73 -3.31 2.78 -20.06
CA VAL A 73 -3.87 3.68 -19.03
C VAL A 73 -3.18 5.04 -18.94
N GLY A 74 -2.27 5.34 -19.88
CA GLY A 74 -1.51 6.60 -19.90
C GLY A 74 -0.66 6.80 -18.65
N LEU A 75 -0.19 5.71 -18.04
CA LEU A 75 0.69 5.71 -16.87
C LEU A 75 2.11 5.34 -17.31
N GLU A 76 2.69 6.13 -18.21
CA GLU A 76 4.03 5.89 -18.76
C GLU A 76 4.92 7.14 -18.72
N GLY A 77 6.24 6.93 -18.83
CA GLY A 77 7.25 7.99 -18.85
C GLY A 77 7.16 8.94 -17.65
N ALA A 78 7.26 10.24 -17.91
CA ALA A 78 7.35 11.27 -16.87
C ALA A 78 6.16 11.28 -15.88
N GLN A 79 4.98 10.83 -16.30
CA GLN A 79 3.81 10.76 -15.42
C GLN A 79 3.95 9.62 -14.40
N LEU A 80 4.46 8.47 -14.85
CA LEU A 80 4.76 7.34 -13.96
C LEU A 80 5.90 7.73 -13.01
N ASP A 81 7.00 8.25 -13.54
CA ASP A 81 8.17 8.66 -12.77
C ASP A 81 7.81 9.64 -11.65
N LEU A 82 6.95 10.63 -11.96
CA LEU A 82 6.47 11.61 -10.98
C LEU A 82 5.67 10.95 -9.85
N LYS A 83 4.76 10.03 -10.20
CA LYS A 83 3.93 9.34 -9.20
C LYS A 83 4.76 8.40 -8.32
N LEU A 84 5.69 7.65 -8.89
CA LEU A 84 6.58 6.75 -8.15
C LEU A 84 7.54 7.54 -7.24
N SER A 85 8.04 8.69 -7.71
CA SER A 85 8.84 9.61 -6.89
C SER A 85 8.03 10.14 -5.69
N ALA A 86 6.78 10.51 -5.90
CA ALA A 86 5.91 10.99 -4.83
C ALA A 86 5.58 9.90 -3.80
N VAL A 87 5.39 8.65 -4.26
CA VAL A 87 5.26 7.47 -3.36
C VAL A 87 6.54 7.28 -2.54
N SER A 88 7.71 7.33 -3.17
CA SER A 88 9.01 7.21 -2.50
C SER A 88 9.21 8.27 -1.42
N GLU A 89 8.86 9.53 -1.72
CA GLU A 89 8.93 10.64 -0.78
C GLU A 89 8.00 10.42 0.42
N ALA A 90 6.74 10.05 0.17
CA ALA A 90 5.76 9.79 1.21
C ALA A 90 6.20 8.62 2.12
N LEU A 91 6.70 7.53 1.54
CA LEU A 91 7.21 6.37 2.28
C LEU A 91 8.46 6.75 3.10
N SER A 92 9.38 7.52 2.53
CA SER A 92 10.57 8.03 3.24
C SER A 92 10.19 8.90 4.44
N ASP A 93 9.24 9.81 4.27
CA ASP A 93 8.81 10.71 5.33
C ASP A 93 8.05 9.99 6.43
N PHE A 94 7.27 8.97 6.09
CA PHE A 94 6.65 8.06 7.05
C PHE A 94 7.70 7.24 7.80
N ALA A 95 8.63 6.60 7.10
CA ALA A 95 9.67 5.75 7.71
C ALA A 95 10.57 6.54 8.68
N ARG A 96 10.86 7.80 8.39
CA ARG A 96 11.67 8.68 9.27
C ARG A 96 10.97 9.01 10.59
N ALA A 97 9.66 9.23 10.55
CA ALA A 97 8.88 9.61 11.71
C ALA A 97 7.44 9.13 11.51
N PRO A 98 7.15 7.88 11.90
CA PRO A 98 5.86 7.27 11.61
C PRO A 98 4.73 7.94 12.39
N ASP A 99 3.69 8.37 11.68
CA ASP A 99 2.47 8.92 12.26
C ASP A 99 1.25 8.67 11.36
N VAL A 100 0.06 8.74 11.94
CA VAL A 100 -1.20 8.41 11.25
C VAL A 100 -1.47 9.34 10.06
N ARG A 101 -1.13 10.63 10.15
CA ARG A 101 -1.38 11.57 9.04
C ARG A 101 -0.47 11.27 7.86
N LYS A 102 0.79 10.92 8.11
CA LYS A 102 1.70 10.48 7.06
C LYS A 102 1.31 9.14 6.47
N LEU A 103 0.82 8.21 7.28
CA LEU A 103 0.27 6.94 6.76
C LEU A 103 -0.89 7.21 5.80
N LEU A 104 -1.81 8.11 6.16
CA LEU A 104 -2.89 8.54 5.26
C LEU A 104 -2.35 9.22 3.99
N GLY A 105 -1.30 10.03 4.11
CA GLY A 105 -0.61 10.62 2.94
C GLY A 105 0.04 9.58 2.04
N VAL A 106 0.63 8.52 2.60
CA VAL A 106 1.11 7.36 1.83
C VAL A 106 -0.08 6.71 1.11
N PHE A 107 -1.19 6.44 1.81
CA PHE A 107 -2.39 5.85 1.18
C PHE A 107 -2.94 6.70 0.04
N ASP A 108 -2.97 8.03 0.16
CA ASP A 108 -3.42 8.91 -0.93
C ASP A 108 -2.55 8.75 -2.18
N TRP A 109 -1.22 8.63 -2.02
CA TRP A 109 -0.31 8.39 -3.14
C TRP A 109 -0.40 6.97 -3.72
N LEU A 110 -0.56 5.95 -2.87
CA LEU A 110 -0.82 4.58 -3.35
C LEU A 110 -2.11 4.52 -4.17
N LEU A 111 -3.19 5.12 -3.67
CA LEU A 111 -4.48 5.20 -4.37
C LEU A 111 -4.37 5.95 -5.71
N ALA A 112 -3.51 6.97 -5.81
CA ALA A 112 -3.29 7.70 -7.06
C ALA A 112 -2.60 6.85 -8.16
N VAL A 113 -1.75 5.90 -7.78
CA VAL A 113 -1.12 4.96 -8.71
C VAL A 113 -2.08 3.80 -9.00
N LEU A 114 -2.62 3.15 -7.96
CA LEU A 114 -3.56 2.04 -8.09
C LEU A 114 -4.83 2.45 -8.84
N GLY A 115 -5.27 3.70 -8.73
CA GLY A 115 -6.41 4.23 -9.50
C GLY A 115 -6.19 4.20 -11.01
N SER A 116 -4.95 4.38 -11.47
CA SER A 116 -4.60 4.20 -12.89
C SER A 116 -4.51 2.72 -13.26
N LEU A 117 -3.88 1.90 -12.41
CA LEU A 117 -3.65 0.48 -12.65
C LEU A 117 -4.90 -0.42 -12.47
N ALA A 118 -5.91 0.06 -11.75
CA ALA A 118 -7.16 -0.66 -11.53
C ALA A 118 -7.90 -1.01 -12.83
N ALA A 119 -7.72 -0.19 -13.87
CA ALA A 119 -8.33 -0.43 -15.17
C ALA A 119 -7.72 -1.65 -15.88
N VAL A 120 -6.48 -2.04 -15.56
CA VAL A 120 -5.78 -3.16 -16.21
C VAL A 120 -5.87 -4.47 -15.43
N SER A 121 -6.09 -4.41 -14.11
CA SER A 121 -6.15 -5.60 -13.28
C SER A 121 -7.22 -5.51 -12.20
N LYS A 122 -8.14 -6.49 -12.21
CA LYS A 122 -9.15 -6.63 -11.14
C LYS A 122 -8.52 -6.81 -9.76
N ARG A 123 -7.36 -7.46 -9.67
CA ARG A 123 -6.64 -7.64 -8.40
C ARG A 123 -6.16 -6.29 -7.85
N VAL A 124 -5.70 -5.40 -8.73
CA VAL A 124 -5.31 -4.04 -8.36
C VAL A 124 -6.51 -3.23 -7.87
N GLU A 125 -7.68 -3.35 -8.52
CA GLU A 125 -8.91 -2.71 -8.04
C GLU A 125 -9.28 -3.19 -6.62
N GLN A 126 -9.13 -4.48 -6.33
CA GLN A 126 -9.40 -5.01 -4.98
C GLN A 126 -8.45 -4.45 -3.91
N ILE A 127 -7.16 -4.28 -4.23
CA ILE A 127 -6.18 -3.67 -3.31
C ILE A 127 -6.53 -2.21 -3.06
N LYS A 128 -6.89 -1.47 -4.11
CA LYS A 128 -7.35 -0.09 -4.01
C LYS A 128 -8.58 0.03 -3.11
N GLU A 129 -9.61 -0.79 -3.33
CA GLU A 129 -10.81 -0.83 -2.49
C GLU A 129 -10.47 -1.10 -1.02
N PHE A 130 -9.54 -2.03 -0.76
CA PHE A 130 -9.08 -2.33 0.59
C PHE A 130 -8.42 -1.12 1.26
N ILE A 131 -7.51 -0.43 0.56
CA ILE A 131 -6.86 0.80 1.07
C ILE A 131 -7.91 1.88 1.35
N GLU A 132 -8.91 2.06 0.47
CA GLU A 132 -9.99 3.02 0.70
C GLU A 132 -10.79 2.71 1.98
N VAL A 133 -11.04 1.42 2.26
CA VAL A 133 -11.71 1.00 3.48
C VAL A 133 -10.85 1.29 4.70
N LEU A 134 -9.56 0.92 4.69
CA LEU A 134 -8.64 1.23 5.79
C LEU A 134 -8.59 2.73 6.07
N ARG A 135 -8.43 3.54 5.02
CA ARG A 135 -8.41 5.00 5.11
C ARG A 135 -9.68 5.56 5.75
N LYS A 136 -10.87 5.11 5.31
CA LYS A 136 -12.16 5.52 5.89
C LYS A 136 -12.29 5.13 7.36
N LEU A 137 -11.78 3.95 7.74
CA LEU A 137 -11.81 3.50 9.13
C LEU A 137 -10.87 4.30 10.03
N ILE A 138 -9.73 4.74 9.51
CA ILE A 138 -8.78 5.61 10.22
C ILE A 138 -9.36 7.03 10.36
N ASP A 139 -9.95 7.59 9.29
CA ASP A 139 -10.55 8.94 9.29
C ASP A 139 -11.79 9.05 10.17
N ALA A 140 -12.55 7.96 10.36
CA ALA A 140 -13.77 7.95 11.17
C ALA A 140 -13.53 7.96 12.70
N ARG A 141 -12.28 8.11 13.12
CA ARG A 141 -11.83 7.97 14.51
C ARG A 141 -11.52 9.32 15.15
#